data_AF-A0A498H1Q7-F1
#
_entry.id   AF-A0A498H1Q7-F1
#
_cell.length_a   1.000
_cell.length_b   1.000
_cell.length_c   1.000
_cell.angle_alpha   90.00
_cell.angle_beta   90.00
_cell.angle_gamma   90.00
#
_symmetry.space_group_name_H-M   'P 1'
#
loop_
_entity.id
_entity.type
_entity.pdbx_description
1 polymer ?
#
loop_
_entity_poly.entity_id
_entity_poly.type
_entity_poly.pdbx_seq_one_letter_code
_entity_poly.pdbx_strand_id
1 'polypeptide(L)' 'MNGKQIAGALFGAFIAFLGLLWFLQGTDIVRMRPILCFTNCEEIVGGSPVWAVTGAVVFIIGVVVIVISGRRIGRP' A
#
# COMPACT_ATOMS: atom_id res chain seq x y z
N MET A 1 -10.18 -22.98 9.79
CA MET A 1 -10.30 -21.72 9.03
C MET A 1 -11.23 -21.96 7.85
N ASN A 2 -12.37 -21.27 7.82
CA ASN A 2 -13.31 -21.37 6.70
C ASN A 2 -12.71 -20.73 5.44
N GLY A 3 -13.02 -21.25 4.25
CA GLY A 3 -12.48 -20.72 2.98
C GLY A 3 -12.77 -19.22 2.78
N LYS A 4 -13.92 -18.74 3.26
CA LYS A 4 -14.31 -17.31 3.26
C LYS A 4 -13.36 -16.43 4.10
N GLN A 5 -12.80 -16.96 5.18
CA GLN A 5 -11.88 -16.24 6.06
C GLN A 5 -10.48 -16.16 5.43
N ILE A 6 -10.02 -17.25 4.80
CA ILE A 6 -8.74 -17.27 4.07
C ILE A 6 -8.80 -16.28 2.90
N ALA A 7 -9.89 -16.29 2.13
CA ALA A 7 -10.10 -15.34 1.04
C ALA A 7 -10.07 -13.89 1.55
N GLY A 8 -10.73 -13.60 2.68
CA GLY A 8 -10.70 -12.27 3.30
C GLY A 8 -9.29 -11.84 3.76
N ALA A 9 -8.54 -12.76 4.36
CA ALA A 9 -7.16 -12.49 4.79
C ALA A 9 -6.21 -12.25 3.60
N LEU A 10 -6.31 -13.05 2.54
CA LEU A 10 -5.51 -12.88 1.32
C LEU A 10 -5.84 -11.55 0.62
N PHE A 11 -7.14 -11.22 0.50
CA PHE A 11 -7.58 -9.97 -0.09
C PHE A 11 -7.11 -8.75 0.73
N GLY A 12 -7.24 -8.82 2.05
CA GLY A 12 -6.72 -7.78 2.95
C GLY A 12 -5.20 -7.62 2.86
N ALA A 13 -4.46 -8.74 2.79
CA ALA A 13 -3.01 -8.73 2.60
C ALA A 13 -2.62 -8.07 1.27
N PHE A 14 -3.31 -8.42 0.18
CA PHE A 14 -3.07 -7.81 -1.13
C PHE A 14 -3.27 -6.29 -1.10
N ILE A 15 -4.38 -5.82 -0.54
CA ILE A 15 -4.67 -4.40 -0.39
C ILE A 15 -3.62 -3.71 0.48
N ALA A 16 -3.23 -4.32 1.61
CA ALA A 16 -2.21 -3.77 2.49
C ALA A 16 -0.87 -3.61 1.76
N PHE A 17 -0.38 -4.65 1.08
CA PHE A 17 0.87 -4.55 0.32
C PHE A 17 0.81 -3.49 -0.77
N LEU A 18 -0.30 -3.39 -1.49
CA LEU A 18 -0.48 -2.37 -2.53
C LEU A 18 -0.45 -0.95 -1.94
N GLY A 19 -1.15 -0.71 -0.82
CA GLY A 19 -1.11 0.56 -0.12
C GLY A 19 0.29 0.92 0.40
N LEU A 20 1.01 -0.05 0.96
CA LEU A 20 2.38 0.14 1.43
C LEU A 20 3.32 0.52 0.27
N LEU A 21 3.21 -0.16 -0.87
CA LEU A 21 4.00 0.15 -2.06
C LEU A 21 3.67 1.54 -2.62
N TRP A 22 2.40 1.97 -2.57
CA TRP A 22 2.02 3.33 -2.96
C TRP A 22 2.59 4.38 -2.01
N PHE A 23 2.56 4.11 -0.71
CA PHE A 23 3.12 5.00 0.30
C PHE A 23 4.62 5.19 0.10
N LEU A 24 5.36 4.10 -0.13
CA LEU A 24 6.79 4.11 -0.38
C LEU A 24 7.17 4.83 -1.68
N GLN A 25 6.32 4.73 -2.72
CA GLN A 25 6.50 5.49 -3.97
C GLN A 25 6.15 6.97 -3.79
N GLY A 26 5.07 7.31 -3.09
CA GLY A 26 4.67 8.70 -2.84
C GLY A 26 5.61 9.46 -1.91
N THR A 27 6.28 8.76 -1.00
CA THR A 27 7.32 9.33 -0.11
C THR A 27 8.70 9.38 -0.76
N ASP A 28 8.82 8.91 -2.01
CA ASP A 28 10.07 8.91 -2.76
C ASP A 28 11.19 8.10 -2.06
N ILE A 29 10.83 7.17 -1.15
CA ILE A 29 11.78 6.25 -0.50
C ILE A 29 12.28 5.21 -1.50
N VAL A 30 11.38 4.74 -2.38
CA VAL A 30 11.73 3.84 -3.49
C VAL A 30 11.85 4.65 -4.76
N ARG A 31 13.05 5.20 -4.98
CA ARG A 31 13.42 5.91 -6.21
C ARG A 31 13.85 4.92 -7.28
N MET A 32 13.04 4.76 -8.32
CA MET A 32 13.54 4.30 -9.61
C MET A 32 14.35 5.46 -10.19
N ARG A 33 15.69 5.39 -10.17
CA ARG A 33 16.53 6.45 -10.75
C ARG A 33 16.16 6.64 -12.22
N PRO A 34 15.72 7.83 -12.66
CA PRO A 34 15.55 8.07 -14.08
C PRO A 34 16.92 8.02 -14.75
N ILE A 35 17.08 7.08 -15.67
CA ILE A 35 18.31 6.86 -16.45
C ILE A 35 18.48 7.94 -17.55
N LEU A 36 17.60 8.94 -17.59
CA LEU A 36 17.47 9.92 -18.66
C LEU A 36 17.43 11.35 -18.08
N CYS A 37 18.59 11.85 -17.67
CA CYS A 37 18.81 13.27 -17.40
C CYS A 37 19.55 13.88 -18.61
N PHE A 38 18.80 14.40 -19.59
CA PHE A 38 19.42 14.96 -20.81
C PHE A 38 19.25 16.48 -20.98
N THR A 39 18.23 17.14 -20.39
CA THR A 39 18.08 18.60 -20.52
C THR A 39 17.26 19.18 -19.35
N ASN A 40 17.78 20.18 -18.63
CA ASN A 40 17.10 20.96 -17.58
C ASN A 40 16.53 20.16 -16.39
N CYS A 41 17.37 19.94 -15.39
CA CYS A 41 16.98 19.39 -14.09
C CYS A 41 16.19 20.42 -13.27
N GLU A 42 14.90 20.59 -13.59
CA GLU A 42 13.90 21.01 -12.61
C GLU A 42 13.25 19.72 -12.10
N GLU A 43 13.31 19.45 -10.80
CA GLU A 43 12.78 18.22 -10.20
C GLU A 43 11.24 18.16 -10.36
N ILE A 44 10.74 17.75 -11.52
CA ILE A 44 9.33 17.34 -11.74
C ILE A 44 9.08 15.94 -11.12
N VAL A 45 9.88 15.58 -10.12
CA VAL A 45 9.90 14.29 -9.42
C VAL A 45 10.15 14.56 -7.93
N GLY A 46 9.39 15.48 -7.36
CA GLY A 46 9.16 15.52 -5.92
C GLY A 46 8.08 14.50 -5.58
N GLY A 47 8.39 13.54 -4.70
CA GLY A 47 7.45 12.49 -4.28
C GLY A 47 6.03 13.02 -4.10
N SER A 48 5.05 12.38 -4.76
CA SER A 48 3.68 12.88 -4.77
C SER A 48 3.05 12.70 -3.39
N PRO A 49 2.71 13.79 -2.69
CA PRO A 49 2.05 13.71 -1.39
C PRO A 49 0.70 13.00 -1.49
N VAL A 50 0.04 13.12 -2.65
CA VAL A 50 -1.24 12.47 -2.95
C VAL A 50 -1.11 10.96 -2.98
N TRP A 51 -0.06 10.44 -3.62
CA TRP A 51 0.22 9.00 -3.64
C TRP A 51 0.60 8.48 -2.24
N ALA A 52 1.35 9.27 -1.47
CA ALA A 52 1.70 8.91 -0.10
C ALA A 52 0.45 8.79 0.78
N VAL A 53 -0.41 9.81 0.80
CA VAL A 53 -1.64 9.81 1.60
C VAL A 53 -2.58 8.69 1.17
N THR A 54 -2.75 8.49 -0.14
CA THR A 54 -3.60 7.41 -0.67
C THR A 54 -3.06 6.04 -0.28
N GLY A 55 -1.76 5.82 -0.39
CA GLY A 55 -1.09 4.58 0.04
C GLY A 55 -1.29 4.28 1.52
N ALA A 56 -1.14 5.29 2.38
CA ALA A 56 -1.38 5.14 3.82
C ALA A 56 -2.83 4.74 4.14
N VAL A 57 -3.81 5.38 3.50
CA VAL A 57 -5.23 5.05 3.68
C VAL A 57 -5.52 3.62 3.21
N VAL A 58 -5.04 3.24 2.04
CA VAL A 58 -5.22 1.89 1.47
C VAL A 58 -4.56 0.83 2.37
N PHE A 59 -3.36 1.10 2.90
CA PHE A 59 -2.67 0.21 3.83
C PHE A 59 -3.51 -0.03 5.10
N ILE A 60 -4.03 1.04 5.71
CA ILE A 60 -4.87 0.95 6.92
C ILE A 60 -6.12 0.10 6.64
N ILE A 61 -6.78 0.31 5.50
CA ILE A 61 -7.97 -0.48 5.13
C ILE A 61 -7.61 -1.96 4.99
N GLY A 62 -6.51 -2.29 4.31
CA GLY A 62 -6.04 -3.68 4.17
C GLY A 62 -5.78 -4.35 5.52
N VAL A 63 -5.11 -3.65 6.44
CA VAL A 63 -4.85 -4.15 7.81
C VAL A 63 -6.16 -4.37 8.58
N VAL A 64 -7.10 -3.43 8.50
CA VAL A 64 -8.42 -3.55 9.14
C VAL A 64 -9.17 -4.77 8.63
N VAL A 65 -9.15 -5.03 7.33
CA VAL A 65 -9.78 -6.23 6.72
C VAL A 65 -9.15 -7.51 7.28
N ILE A 66 -7.83 -7.60 7.35
CA ILE A 66 -7.12 -8.76 7.94
C ILE A 66 -7.54 -8.97 9.39
N VAL A 67 -7.52 -7.90 10.20
CA VAL A 67 -7.87 -7.96 11.63
C VAL A 67 -9.32 -8.38 11.83
N ILE A 68 -10.27 -7.88 11.03
CA ILE A 68 -11.69 -8.28 11.13
C ILE A 68 -11.86 -9.74 10.70
N SER A 69 -11.22 -10.17 9.62
CA SER A 69 -11.23 -11.57 9.17
C SER A 69 -10.63 -12.52 10.23
N GLY A 70 -9.58 -12.08 10.93
CA GLY A 70 -8.97 -12.81 12.04
C GLY A 70 -9.78 -12.77 13.34
N ARG A 71 -10.41 -11.65 13.70
CA ARG A 71 -11.27 -11.56 14.90
C ARG A 71 -12.55 -12.40 14.78
N ARG A 72 -13.03 -12.65 13.56
CA ARG A 72 -14.10 -13.63 13.26
C ARG A 72 -13.70 -15.08 13.58
N ILE A 73 -12.42 -15.39 13.82
CA ILE A 73 -11.94 -16.69 14.32
C ILE A 73 -12.01 -16.78 15.86
N GLY A 74 -11.93 -15.65 16.57
CA GLY A 74 -11.89 -15.60 18.04
C GLY A 74 -13.22 -15.32 18.74
N ARG A 75 -14.31 -15.13 18.00
CA ARG A 75 -15.67 -15.06 18.56
C ARG A 75 -16.38 -16.40 18.31
N PRO A 76 -16.67 -17.19 19.35
CA PRO A 76 -17.50 -18.40 19.23
C PRO A 76 -18.92 -18.07 18.76
#